data_AF-A0A383VYC5-F1
#
_entry.id   AF-A0A383VYC5-F1
#
_cell.length_a   1.000
_cell.length_b   1.000
_cell.length_c   1.000
_cell.angle_alpha   90.00
_cell.angle_beta   90.00
_cell.angle_gamma   90.00
#
_symmetry.space_group_name_H-M   'P 1'
#
loop_
_entity.id
_entity.type
_entity.pdbx_description
1 polymer ?
#
loop_
_entity_poly.entity_id
_entity_poly.type
_entity_poly.pdbx_seq_one_letter_code
_entity_poly.pdbx_strand_id
1 'polypeptide(L)'
;MRSISGSTLQRFACDTEPTRALPWVPSRAARHCCRRAAVCAATSSPTNASPTQQDSSTVLPPNPWSFGFQCNERYLDWDTSAQIALIKIWLAQKMEITVPEVEEQLNELANLLPDLVGKMERARADVLYELIKDQAATAERLLALRELLPRCNVSALVAGHPRLMLGMTVPEVRHKVQELRAQLPGVDVDALISQEPMLLRADLPRLMSELARLMPNADPVRLIASDPQMVLDMDVAGMPSTLELEGVGLEQGQQ
;
A
#
# COMPACT_ATOMS: atom_id res chain seq x y z
N MET A 1 21.32 46.34 51.75
CA MET A 1 20.57 47.61 51.91
C MET A 1 20.13 48.08 50.53
N ARG A 2 18.82 48.30 50.36
CA ARG A 2 18.09 48.88 49.21
C ARG A 2 17.99 48.01 47.96
N SER A 3 16.88 47.97 47.22
CA SER A 3 15.48 48.26 47.52
C SER A 3 14.64 47.63 46.39
N ILE A 4 13.52 47.04 46.78
CA ILE A 4 12.39 46.56 45.99
C ILE A 4 11.82 47.68 45.10
N SER A 5 11.30 47.38 43.88
CA SER A 5 9.96 47.79 43.40
C SER A 5 9.66 47.52 41.90
N GLY A 6 8.43 47.05 41.64
CA GLY A 6 7.64 47.24 40.39
C GLY A 6 7.64 46.04 39.43
N SER A 7 6.77 45.03 39.51
CA SER A 7 5.30 45.04 39.32
C SER A 7 4.83 45.75 38.04
N THR A 8 4.54 44.98 36.99
CA THR A 8 3.40 45.25 36.09
C THR A 8 2.84 43.91 35.61
N LEU A 9 1.73 43.52 36.26
CA LEU A 9 0.75 42.58 35.77
C LEU A 9 0.12 43.16 34.49
N GLN A 10 0.17 42.41 33.39
CA GLN A 10 -0.78 42.60 32.29
C GLN A 10 -1.57 41.31 32.13
N ARG A 11 -2.77 41.32 32.74
CA ARG A 11 -3.92 40.49 32.36
C ARG A 11 -4.52 41.11 31.11
N PHE A 12 -4.57 40.36 30.02
CA PHE A 12 -5.55 40.51 28.94
C PHE A 12 -6.08 39.09 28.70
N ALA A 13 -7.25 38.80 29.25
CA ALA A 13 -8.55 38.93 28.59
C ALA A 13 -8.80 37.71 27.69
N CYS A 14 -9.62 36.81 28.23
CA CYS A 14 -10.25 35.73 27.51
C CYS A 14 -11.15 36.31 26.42
N ASP A 15 -10.84 36.04 25.15
CA ASP A 15 -11.85 36.00 24.10
C ASP A 15 -12.03 34.55 23.68
N THR A 16 -12.92 33.89 24.41
CA THR A 16 -13.70 32.75 23.93
C THR A 16 -14.68 33.28 22.90
N GLU A 17 -14.42 33.02 21.61
CA GLU A 17 -15.44 33.10 20.57
C GLU A 17 -15.64 31.74 19.88
N PRO A 18 -16.87 31.49 19.41
CA PRO A 18 -17.46 30.16 19.41
C PRO A 18 -17.17 29.37 18.15
N THR A 19 -17.00 28.07 18.35
CA THR A 19 -17.21 26.98 17.41
C THR A 19 -18.37 27.27 16.45
N ARG A 20 -18.07 27.72 15.24
CA ARG A 20 -18.99 27.61 14.10
C ARG A 20 -19.05 26.14 13.69
N ALA A 21 -19.96 25.42 14.30
CA ALA A 21 -20.47 24.16 13.79
C ALA A 21 -21.07 24.44 12.40
N LEU A 22 -20.38 24.00 11.36
CA LEU A 22 -20.96 23.91 10.02
C LEU A 22 -22.08 22.86 10.08
N PRO A 23 -23.30 23.17 9.61
CA PRO A 23 -24.34 22.17 9.49
C PRO A 23 -23.89 21.14 8.46
N TRP A 24 -23.67 19.92 8.93
CA TRP A 24 -23.58 18.75 8.07
C TRP A 24 -24.90 18.65 7.29
N VAL A 25 -24.85 18.92 6.00
CA VAL A 25 -25.95 18.69 5.06
C VAL A 25 -25.85 17.22 4.62
N PRO A 26 -26.73 16.32 5.06
CA PRO A 26 -26.81 15.00 4.46
C PRO A 26 -27.34 15.17 3.03
N SER A 27 -26.47 14.88 2.06
CA SER A 27 -26.85 14.77 0.66
C SER A 27 -27.95 13.70 0.53
N ARG A 28 -29.16 14.16 0.16
CA ARG A 28 -30.30 13.30 -0.16
C ARG A 28 -30.07 12.72 -1.56
N ALA A 29 -29.48 11.54 -1.64
CA ALA A 29 -29.62 10.67 -2.80
C ALA A 29 -29.61 9.21 -2.34
N ALA A 30 -30.51 8.40 -2.91
CA ALA A 30 -30.69 6.97 -2.71
C ALA A 30 -31.33 6.51 -1.38
N ARG A 31 -32.59 6.94 -1.15
CA ARG A 31 -33.57 6.12 -0.43
C ARG A 31 -34.57 5.55 -1.43
N HIS A 32 -34.28 4.37 -1.98
CA HIS A 32 -35.29 3.48 -2.56
C HIS A 32 -34.76 2.04 -2.58
N CYS A 33 -35.27 1.24 -1.66
CA CYS A 33 -35.56 -0.21 -1.72
C CYS A 33 -35.21 -0.86 -0.39
N CYS A 34 -36.26 -1.15 0.39
CA CYS A 34 -36.42 -2.27 1.33
C CYS A 34 -37.35 -1.85 2.47
N ARG A 35 -38.66 -1.75 2.16
CA ARG A 35 -39.72 -1.84 3.16
C ARG A 35 -41.01 -2.35 2.53
N ARG A 36 -41.21 -3.67 2.62
CA ARG A 36 -42.46 -4.47 2.61
C ARG A 36 -42.08 -5.89 2.17
N ALA A 37 -42.46 -6.98 2.81
CA ALA A 37 -43.53 -7.19 3.77
C ALA A 37 -43.19 -8.38 4.68
N ALA A 38 -43.51 -8.25 5.97
CA ALA A 38 -43.90 -9.37 6.79
C ALA A 38 -45.41 -9.61 6.61
N VAL A 39 -45.85 -10.83 6.93
CA VAL A 39 -47.24 -11.34 7.06
C VAL A 39 -47.78 -12.11 5.84
N CYS A 40 -47.64 -13.44 5.92
CA CYS A 40 -48.65 -14.48 5.62
C CYS A 40 -48.16 -15.73 6.40
N ALA A 41 -48.73 -16.05 7.56
CA ALA A 41 -49.91 -16.91 7.73
C ALA A 41 -49.69 -18.37 7.30
N ALA A 42 -49.87 -19.26 8.27
CA ALA A 42 -49.72 -20.71 8.22
C ALA A 42 -50.56 -21.41 7.14
N THR A 43 -50.05 -22.50 6.56
CA THR A 43 -50.87 -23.70 6.21
C THR A 43 -49.99 -24.93 5.94
N SER A 44 -50.27 -26.00 6.69
CA SER A 44 -50.16 -27.45 6.41
C SER A 44 -49.27 -28.01 5.26
N SER A 45 -48.56 -29.08 5.61
CA SER A 45 -48.05 -30.16 4.73
C SER A 45 -49.05 -30.64 3.68
N PRO A 46 -48.58 -31.22 2.56
CA PRO A 46 -48.55 -32.69 2.52
C PRO A 46 -47.32 -33.30 1.83
N THR A 47 -46.97 -34.48 2.35
CA THR A 47 -46.34 -35.64 1.71
C THR A 47 -46.43 -35.66 0.18
N ASN A 48 -45.27 -35.71 -0.48
CA ASN A 48 -45.16 -36.41 -1.75
C ASN A 48 -43.84 -37.18 -1.81
N ALA A 49 -43.93 -38.45 -1.45
CA ALA A 49 -42.96 -39.46 -1.78
C ALA A 49 -43.09 -39.78 -3.28
N SER A 50 -41.98 -39.78 -4.01
CA SER A 50 -41.88 -40.41 -5.33
C SER A 50 -40.41 -40.72 -5.63
N PRO A 51 -40.17 -41.72 -6.49
CA PRO A 51 -39.30 -42.82 -6.13
C PRO A 51 -37.88 -42.70 -6.65
N THR A 52 -36.99 -43.29 -5.86
CA THR A 52 -35.73 -43.94 -6.22
C THR A 52 -35.70 -44.43 -7.67
N GLN A 53 -34.96 -43.72 -8.53
CA GLN A 53 -34.27 -44.32 -9.67
C GLN A 53 -32.83 -44.62 -9.23
N GLN A 54 -32.61 -45.88 -8.85
CA GLN A 54 -31.28 -46.47 -8.70
C GLN A 54 -30.72 -46.69 -10.10
N ASP A 55 -30.04 -45.68 -10.63
CA ASP A 55 -29.18 -45.90 -11.79
C ASP A 55 -27.81 -46.35 -11.27
N SER A 56 -27.51 -47.63 -11.52
CA SER A 56 -26.29 -48.30 -11.09
C SER A 56 -25.13 -47.92 -12.01
N SER A 57 -24.82 -46.63 -12.03
CA SER A 57 -23.67 -46.10 -12.75
C SER A 57 -22.45 -46.24 -11.85
N THR A 58 -21.52 -47.09 -12.25
CA THR A 58 -20.17 -47.24 -11.69
C THR A 58 -19.60 -45.86 -11.34
N VAL A 59 -19.59 -45.52 -10.04
CA VAL A 59 -19.06 -44.25 -9.53
C VAL A 59 -17.54 -44.30 -9.67
N LEU A 60 -17.06 -43.93 -10.86
CA LEU A 60 -15.66 -43.58 -11.04
C LEU A 60 -15.39 -42.38 -10.13
N PRO A 61 -14.24 -42.34 -9.44
CA PRO A 61 -13.86 -41.19 -8.64
C PRO A 61 -13.96 -39.94 -9.54
N PRO A 62 -14.64 -38.88 -9.10
CA PRO A 62 -14.77 -37.67 -9.90
C PRO A 62 -13.36 -37.20 -10.25
N ASN A 63 -13.11 -37.02 -11.55
CA ASN A 63 -11.83 -36.51 -12.01
C ASN A 63 -11.60 -35.17 -11.27
N PRO A 64 -10.39 -34.86 -10.76
CA PRO A 64 -10.14 -33.70 -9.89
C PRO A 64 -10.46 -32.32 -10.51
N TRP A 65 -10.72 -32.31 -11.82
CA TRP A 65 -11.09 -31.20 -12.69
C TRP A 65 -12.55 -31.26 -13.18
N SER A 66 -13.39 -32.16 -12.64
CA SER A 66 -14.83 -32.14 -12.91
C SER A 66 -15.49 -30.98 -12.17
N PHE A 67 -15.32 -29.78 -12.70
CA PHE A 67 -16.12 -28.62 -12.33
C PHE A 67 -17.55 -28.86 -12.85
N GLY A 68 -18.40 -29.43 -11.99
CA GLY A 68 -19.84 -29.63 -12.24
C GLY A 68 -20.66 -28.32 -12.21
N PHE A 69 -20.01 -27.16 -12.15
CA PHE A 69 -20.66 -25.89 -12.36
C PHE A 69 -20.66 -25.61 -13.85
N GLN A 70 -21.84 -25.59 -14.46
CA GLN A 70 -22.06 -24.87 -15.70
C GLN A 70 -21.65 -23.42 -15.45
N CYS A 71 -20.39 -23.08 -15.73
CA CYS A 71 -19.92 -21.71 -15.81
C CYS A 71 -20.65 -21.07 -16.99
N ASN A 72 -21.80 -20.48 -16.72
CA ASN A 72 -22.52 -19.69 -17.70
C ASN A 72 -21.66 -18.44 -17.96
N GLU A 73 -20.84 -18.49 -19.01
CA GLU A 73 -19.84 -17.47 -19.38
C GLU A 73 -20.42 -16.05 -19.42
N ARG A 74 -21.73 -15.92 -19.65
CA ARG A 74 -22.46 -14.64 -19.65
C ARG A 74 -22.60 -13.96 -18.27
N TYR A 75 -22.46 -14.71 -17.18
CA TYR A 75 -22.58 -14.20 -15.81
C TYR A 75 -21.28 -14.30 -15.03
N LEU A 76 -20.18 -14.67 -15.70
CA LEU A 76 -18.87 -14.71 -15.09
C LEU A 76 -18.27 -13.31 -15.14
N ASP A 77 -18.83 -12.43 -14.31
CA ASP A 77 -18.21 -11.15 -14.02
C ASP A 77 -16.91 -11.47 -13.28
N TRP A 78 -15.79 -10.99 -13.83
CA TRP A 78 -14.48 -11.13 -13.20
C TRP A 78 -14.40 -10.20 -11.98
N ASP A 79 -15.04 -10.64 -10.91
CA ASP A 79 -15.21 -9.87 -9.69
C ASP A 79 -13.97 -9.96 -8.78
N THR A 80 -13.91 -9.06 -7.81
CA THR A 80 -12.86 -9.06 -6.78
C THR A 80 -12.77 -10.40 -6.06
N SER A 81 -13.91 -11.09 -5.83
CA SER A 81 -13.90 -12.35 -5.08
C SER A 81 -13.23 -13.48 -5.87
N ALA A 82 -13.46 -13.59 -7.17
CA ALA A 82 -12.78 -14.54 -8.05
C ALA A 82 -11.27 -14.26 -8.14
N GLN A 83 -10.87 -12.98 -8.23
CA GLN A 83 -9.44 -12.60 -8.23
C GLN A 83 -8.74 -13.04 -6.94
N ILE A 84 -9.33 -12.75 -5.78
CA ILE A 84 -8.78 -13.17 -4.49
C ILE A 84 -8.74 -14.70 -4.38
N ALA A 85 -9.78 -15.40 -4.83
CA ALA A 85 -9.80 -16.87 -4.81
C ALA A 85 -8.66 -17.46 -5.65
N LEU A 86 -8.39 -16.90 -6.83
CA LEU A 86 -7.27 -17.34 -7.69
C LEU A 86 -5.90 -17.04 -7.07
N ILE A 87 -5.73 -15.88 -6.44
CA ILE A 87 -4.51 -15.54 -5.71
C ILE A 87 -4.28 -16.57 -4.58
N LYS A 88 -5.31 -16.93 -3.82
CA LYS A 88 -5.22 -17.94 -2.74
C LYS A 88 -4.83 -19.31 -3.28
N ILE A 89 -5.45 -19.76 -4.38
CA ILE A 89 -5.11 -21.06 -5.01
C ILE A 89 -3.65 -21.05 -5.48
N TRP A 90 -3.21 -19.97 -6.12
CA TRP A 90 -1.84 -19.84 -6.59
C TRP A 90 -0.84 -19.81 -5.43
N LEU A 91 -1.14 -19.09 -4.35
CA LEU A 91 -0.31 -19.05 -3.14
C LEU A 91 -0.21 -20.43 -2.48
N ALA A 92 -1.34 -21.13 -2.35
CA ALA A 92 -1.41 -22.49 -1.80
C ALA A 92 -0.50 -23.45 -2.59
N GLN A 93 -0.55 -23.38 -3.93
CA GLN A 93 0.32 -24.15 -4.80
C GLN A 93 1.80 -23.78 -4.64
N LYS A 94 2.12 -22.49 -4.54
CA LYS A 94 3.51 -22.03 -4.46
C LYS A 94 4.16 -22.27 -3.10
N MET A 95 3.36 -22.33 -2.04
CA MET A 95 3.80 -22.61 -0.67
C MET A 95 3.67 -24.09 -0.28
N GLU A 96 3.03 -24.91 -1.13
CA GLU A 96 2.73 -26.32 -0.86
C GLU A 96 1.87 -26.53 0.40
N ILE A 97 0.96 -25.59 0.69
CA ILE A 97 0.03 -25.63 1.82
C ILE A 97 -1.42 -25.62 1.35
N THR A 98 -2.36 -25.88 2.26
CA THR A 98 -3.79 -25.88 1.94
C THR A 98 -4.35 -24.45 1.84
N VAL A 99 -5.41 -24.27 1.06
CA VAL A 99 -6.10 -22.97 0.92
C VAL A 99 -6.52 -22.35 2.27
N PRO A 100 -7.13 -23.08 3.24
CA PRO A 100 -7.47 -22.48 4.52
C PRO A 100 -6.24 -21.98 5.31
N GLU A 101 -5.10 -22.66 5.25
CA GLU A 101 -3.86 -22.20 5.90
C GLU A 101 -3.34 -20.90 5.27
N VAL A 102 -3.43 -20.75 3.94
CA VAL A 102 -3.13 -19.47 3.26
C VAL A 102 -4.06 -18.37 3.74
N GLU A 103 -5.34 -18.66 3.94
CA GLU A 103 -6.30 -17.67 4.44
C GLU A 103 -5.98 -17.21 5.86
N GLU A 104 -5.57 -18.13 6.74
CA GLU A 104 -5.08 -17.79 8.08
C GLU A 104 -3.86 -16.87 8.02
N GLN A 105 -2.85 -17.21 7.20
CA GLN A 105 -1.66 -16.39 7.02
C GLN A 105 -1.95 -15.01 6.40
N LEU A 106 -2.91 -14.95 5.49
CA LEU A 106 -3.39 -13.68 4.93
C LEU A 106 -4.14 -12.83 5.96
N ASN A 107 -4.91 -13.46 6.86
CA ASN A 107 -5.58 -12.77 7.96
C ASN A 107 -4.56 -12.24 9.00
N GLU A 108 -3.49 -12.99 9.27
CA GLU A 108 -2.38 -12.50 10.10
C GLU A 108 -1.69 -11.30 9.46
N LEU A 109 -1.41 -11.36 8.15
CA LEU A 109 -0.86 -10.23 7.41
C LEU A 109 -1.83 -9.03 7.42
N ALA A 110 -3.14 -9.28 7.32
CA ALA A 110 -4.18 -8.24 7.42
C ALA A 110 -4.21 -7.57 8.80
N ASN A 111 -3.94 -8.32 9.87
CA ASN A 111 -3.83 -7.77 11.23
C ASN A 111 -2.60 -6.86 11.37
N LEU A 112 -1.50 -7.20 10.69
CA LEU A 112 -0.28 -6.36 10.66
C LEU A 112 -0.47 -5.11 9.77
N LEU A 113 -1.18 -5.25 8.65
CA LEU A 113 -1.34 -4.22 7.62
C LEU A 113 -2.82 -4.06 7.20
N PRO A 114 -3.64 -3.37 7.99
CA PRO A 114 -5.08 -3.22 7.70
C PRO A 114 -5.35 -2.48 6.38
N ASP A 115 -4.50 -1.51 6.01
CA ASP A 115 -4.62 -0.75 4.76
C ASP A 115 -4.32 -1.60 3.50
N LEU A 116 -3.63 -2.74 3.67
CA LEU A 116 -3.31 -3.64 2.55
C LEU A 116 -4.53 -4.48 2.15
N VAL A 117 -5.45 -4.77 3.08
CA VAL A 117 -6.61 -5.64 2.84
C VAL A 117 -7.44 -5.20 1.65
N GLY A 118 -7.74 -3.89 1.57
CA GLY A 118 -8.49 -3.32 0.44
C GLY A 118 -7.72 -3.29 -0.88
N LYS A 119 -6.41 -3.54 -0.85
CA LYS A 119 -5.52 -3.54 -2.03
C LYS A 119 -5.02 -4.94 -2.40
N MET A 120 -5.29 -5.97 -1.60
CA MET A 120 -4.85 -7.34 -1.86
C MET A 120 -5.33 -7.86 -3.23
N GLU A 121 -6.52 -7.44 -3.66
CA GLU A 121 -7.07 -7.80 -4.98
C GLU A 121 -6.18 -7.30 -6.15
N ARG A 122 -5.51 -6.15 -5.98
CA ARG A 122 -4.66 -5.53 -7.01
C ARG A 122 -3.18 -5.80 -6.79
N ALA A 123 -2.82 -6.28 -5.60
CA ALA A 123 -1.46 -6.62 -5.26
C ALA A 123 -1.02 -7.82 -6.11
N ARG A 124 0.21 -7.78 -6.61
CA ARG A 124 0.78 -8.90 -7.35
C ARG A 124 0.95 -10.09 -6.41
N ALA A 125 0.51 -11.27 -6.83
CA ALA A 125 0.58 -12.48 -6.03
C ALA A 125 2.00 -12.80 -5.54
N ASP A 126 3.04 -12.55 -6.37
CA ASP A 126 4.44 -12.71 -5.97
C ASP A 126 4.84 -11.83 -4.80
N VAL A 127 4.32 -10.61 -4.72
CA VAL A 127 4.64 -9.69 -3.62
C VAL A 127 3.96 -10.16 -2.34
N LEU A 128 2.72 -10.63 -2.42
CA LEU A 128 2.02 -11.22 -1.28
C LEU A 128 2.73 -12.48 -0.79
N TYR A 129 3.18 -13.34 -1.71
CA TYR A 129 3.95 -14.54 -1.38
C TYR A 129 5.20 -14.21 -0.54
N GLU A 130 6.02 -13.25 -0.97
CA GLU A 130 7.23 -12.88 -0.22
C GLU A 130 6.91 -12.27 1.16
N LEU A 131 5.82 -11.50 1.28
CA LEU A 131 5.38 -10.95 2.57
C LEU A 131 4.88 -12.04 3.52
N ILE A 132 4.16 -13.04 3.00
CA ILE A 132 3.63 -14.16 3.78
C ILE A 132 4.74 -15.11 4.20
N LYS A 133 5.70 -15.38 3.31
CA LYS A 133 6.82 -16.27 3.56
C LYS A 133 7.69 -15.81 4.74
N ASP A 134 7.82 -14.50 4.93
CA ASP A 134 8.64 -13.88 5.95
C ASP A 134 7.84 -12.83 6.76
N GLN A 135 6.73 -13.27 7.36
CA GLN A 135 5.87 -12.42 8.18
C GLN A 135 6.62 -11.83 9.38
N ALA A 136 7.49 -12.62 10.04
CA ALA A 136 8.22 -12.19 11.22
C ALA A 136 9.16 -11.02 10.90
N ALA A 137 10.00 -11.14 9.86
CA ALA A 137 10.86 -10.01 9.48
C ALA A 137 10.05 -8.87 8.87
N THR A 138 8.90 -9.13 8.24
CA THR A 138 7.99 -8.06 7.82
C THR A 138 7.50 -7.25 9.04
N ALA A 139 7.09 -7.90 10.12
CA ALA A 139 6.71 -7.22 11.36
C ALA A 139 7.88 -6.43 11.97
N GLU A 140 9.09 -7.00 12.01
CA GLU A 140 10.30 -6.30 12.48
C GLU A 140 10.63 -5.06 11.63
N ARG A 141 10.54 -5.17 10.29
CA ARG A 141 10.73 -4.05 9.37
C ARG A 141 9.69 -2.95 9.60
N LEU A 142 8.43 -3.31 9.81
CA LEU A 142 7.35 -2.35 10.11
C LEU A 142 7.59 -1.62 11.44
N LEU A 143 8.01 -2.34 12.48
CA LEU A 143 8.35 -1.75 13.77
C LEU A 143 9.54 -0.80 13.65
N ALA A 144 10.60 -1.22 12.96
CA ALA A 144 11.76 -0.37 12.74
C ALA A 144 11.40 0.90 11.94
N LEU A 145 10.56 0.79 10.91
CA LEU A 145 10.05 1.95 10.17
C LEU A 145 9.21 2.86 11.07
N ARG A 146 8.41 2.30 11.96
CA ARG A 146 7.58 3.07 12.91
C ARG A 146 8.44 3.85 13.91
N GLU A 147 9.53 3.26 14.38
CA GLU A 147 10.52 3.94 15.24
C GLU A 147 11.25 5.05 14.51
N LEU A 148 11.60 4.83 13.24
CA LEU A 148 12.32 5.81 12.43
C LEU A 148 11.43 6.96 11.97
N LEU A 149 10.17 6.69 11.65
CA LEU A 149 9.20 7.63 11.07
C LEU A 149 7.92 7.72 11.93
N PRO A 150 8.00 8.30 13.15
CA PRO A 150 6.88 8.31 14.09
C PRO A 150 5.67 9.15 13.63
N ARG A 151 5.83 10.06 12.66
CA ARG A 151 4.71 10.83 12.09
C ARG A 151 4.08 10.17 10.87
N CYS A 152 4.76 9.22 10.24
CA CYS A 152 4.28 8.55 9.04
C CYS A 152 3.29 7.42 9.38
N ASN A 153 2.25 7.28 8.56
CA ASN A 153 1.42 6.08 8.57
C ASN A 153 2.11 4.96 7.78
N VAL A 154 2.87 4.13 8.50
CA VAL A 154 3.66 3.04 7.92
C VAL A 154 2.79 2.00 7.22
N SER A 155 1.58 1.70 7.73
CA SER A 155 0.71 0.71 7.08
C SER A 155 0.20 1.20 5.73
N ALA A 156 -0.20 2.47 5.63
CA ALA A 156 -0.61 3.07 4.37
C ALA A 156 0.55 3.16 3.36
N LEU A 157 1.75 3.50 3.84
CA LEU A 157 2.97 3.57 3.04
C LEU A 157 3.31 2.20 2.42
N VAL A 158 3.32 1.14 3.24
CA VAL A 158 3.61 -0.23 2.78
C VAL A 158 2.49 -0.77 1.89
N ALA A 159 1.23 -0.44 2.18
CA ALA A 159 0.10 -0.82 1.33
C ALA A 159 0.16 -0.14 -0.05
N GLY A 160 0.72 1.06 -0.17
CA GLY A 160 0.99 1.71 -1.44
C GLY A 160 2.17 1.08 -2.20
N HIS A 161 3.24 0.76 -1.48
CA HIS A 161 4.50 0.31 -2.07
C HIS A 161 5.05 -0.94 -1.37
N PRO A 162 4.41 -2.11 -1.48
CA PRO A 162 4.82 -3.30 -0.74
C PRO A 162 6.22 -3.82 -1.15
N ARG A 163 6.65 -3.51 -2.38
CA ARG A 163 8.02 -3.79 -2.87
C ARG A 163 9.11 -3.06 -2.09
N LEU A 164 8.78 -1.99 -1.38
CA LEU A 164 9.72 -1.27 -0.52
C LEU A 164 10.22 -2.17 0.61
N MET A 165 9.37 -3.06 1.13
CA MET A 165 9.72 -3.97 2.24
C MET A 165 10.58 -5.15 1.78
N LEU A 166 10.38 -5.60 0.55
CA LEU A 166 11.05 -6.80 0.03
C LEU A 166 12.52 -6.55 -0.35
N GLY A 167 12.88 -5.31 -0.65
CA GLY A 167 14.20 -4.98 -1.19
C GLY A 167 15.19 -4.38 -0.18
N MET A 168 14.79 -4.14 1.07
CA MET A 168 15.64 -3.45 2.04
C MET A 168 15.63 -4.14 3.40
N THR A 169 16.81 -4.24 3.99
CA THR A 169 17.00 -4.69 5.35
C THR A 169 16.78 -3.52 6.33
N VAL A 170 16.44 -3.84 7.58
CA VAL A 170 16.26 -2.85 8.66
C VAL A 170 17.44 -1.87 8.81
N PRO A 171 18.72 -2.29 8.81
CA PRO A 171 19.83 -1.37 8.92
C PRO A 171 19.97 -0.44 7.70
N GLU A 172 19.68 -0.93 6.49
CA GLU A 172 19.72 -0.11 5.27
C GLU A 172 18.66 0.99 5.31
N VAL A 173 17.43 0.66 5.72
CA VAL A 173 16.36 1.66 5.90
C VAL A 173 16.78 2.72 6.91
N ARG A 174 17.36 2.31 8.04
CA ARG A 174 17.87 3.23 9.06
C ARG A 174 18.93 4.17 8.49
N HIS A 175 19.89 3.61 7.77
CA HIS A 175 20.94 4.40 7.12
C HIS A 175 20.36 5.40 6.12
N LYS A 176 19.43 4.97 5.25
CA LYS A 176 18.80 5.82 4.24
C LYS A 176 17.97 6.96 4.84
N VAL A 177 17.22 6.71 5.91
CA VAL A 177 16.48 7.77 6.62
C VAL A 177 17.43 8.76 7.28
N GLN A 178 18.55 8.29 7.86
CA GLN A 178 19.56 9.17 8.43
C GLN A 178 20.28 10.00 7.37
N GLU A 179 20.61 9.40 6.23
CA GLU A 179 21.17 10.07 5.06
C GLU A 179 20.22 11.18 4.55
N LEU A 180 18.93 10.87 4.38
CA LEU A 180 17.91 11.85 3.99
C LEU A 180 17.85 13.04 4.96
N ARG A 181 17.90 12.79 6.27
CA ARG A 181 17.90 13.84 7.30
C ARG A 181 19.17 14.68 7.29
N ALA A 182 20.32 14.08 6.98
CA ALA A 182 21.58 14.80 6.89
C ALA A 182 21.66 15.69 5.64
N GLN A 183 21.15 15.19 4.51
CA GLN A 183 21.21 15.89 3.22
C GLN A 183 20.11 16.96 3.05
N LEU A 184 18.99 16.84 3.77
CA LEU A 184 17.86 17.78 3.69
C LEU A 184 17.63 18.51 5.03
N PRO A 185 18.56 19.37 5.46
CA PRO A 185 18.42 20.08 6.73
C PRO A 185 17.20 21.02 6.71
N GLY A 186 16.36 20.91 7.74
CA GLY A 186 15.18 21.76 7.89
C GLY A 186 13.91 21.28 7.16
N VAL A 187 13.98 20.16 6.44
CA VAL A 187 12.81 19.52 5.80
C VAL A 187 12.24 18.45 6.75
N ASP A 188 10.90 18.37 6.86
CA ASP A 188 10.25 17.27 7.57
C ASP A 188 10.31 15.99 6.72
N VAL A 189 11.36 15.19 6.95
CA VAL A 189 11.62 13.94 6.23
C VAL A 189 10.48 12.94 6.39
N ASP A 190 9.78 12.94 7.53
CA ASP A 190 8.66 12.03 7.75
C ASP A 190 7.48 12.37 6.82
N ALA A 191 7.19 13.66 6.66
CA ALA A 191 6.16 14.14 5.73
C ALA A 191 6.56 13.91 4.27
N LEU A 192 7.84 14.08 3.95
CA LEU A 192 8.37 13.85 2.60
C LEU A 192 8.25 12.37 2.19
N ILE A 193 8.67 11.44 3.05
CA ILE A 193 8.56 10.00 2.81
C ILE A 193 7.10 9.54 2.77
N SER A 194 6.23 10.17 3.55
CA SER A 194 4.79 9.88 3.52
C SER A 194 4.16 10.24 2.17
N GLN A 195 4.67 11.27 1.49
CA GLN A 195 4.20 11.67 0.17
C GLN A 195 4.81 10.80 -0.93
N GLU A 196 6.12 10.55 -0.85
CA GLU A 196 6.84 9.80 -1.88
C GLU A 196 7.77 8.74 -1.27
N PRO A 197 7.28 7.49 -1.08
CA PRO A 197 8.05 6.43 -0.45
C PRO A 197 9.23 5.93 -1.28
N MET A 198 9.22 6.16 -2.61
CA MET A 198 10.33 5.72 -3.48
C MET A 198 11.61 6.52 -3.25
N LEU A 199 11.56 7.69 -2.58
CA LEU A 199 12.75 8.43 -2.18
C LEU A 199 13.70 7.60 -1.30
N LEU A 200 13.17 6.65 -0.51
CA LEU A 200 14.01 5.76 0.32
C LEU A 200 14.95 4.88 -0.49
N ARG A 201 14.65 4.63 -1.77
CA ARG A 201 15.47 3.83 -2.67
C ARG A 201 16.38 4.68 -3.56
N ALA A 202 16.15 5.98 -3.63
CA ALA A 202 16.90 6.88 -4.49
C ALA A 202 18.34 7.11 -3.96
N ASP A 203 19.26 7.34 -4.89
CA ASP A 203 20.62 7.77 -4.57
C ASP A 203 20.65 9.30 -4.45
N LEU A 204 20.35 9.80 -3.26
CA LEU A 204 20.16 11.22 -3.01
C LEU A 204 21.42 12.07 -3.31
N PRO A 205 22.66 11.69 -2.94
CA PRO A 205 23.86 12.41 -3.35
C PRO A 205 23.97 12.60 -4.87
N ARG A 206 23.73 11.53 -5.64
CA ARG A 206 23.73 11.59 -7.11
C ARG A 206 22.64 12.52 -7.61
N LEU A 207 21.43 12.38 -7.09
CA LEU A 207 20.26 13.19 -7.46
C LEU A 207 20.50 14.69 -7.21
N MET A 208 21.07 15.03 -6.06
CA MET A 208 21.42 16.40 -5.71
C MET A 208 22.47 16.99 -6.66
N SER A 209 23.47 16.18 -7.05
CA SER A 209 24.49 16.61 -8.02
C SER A 209 23.92 16.87 -9.41
N GLU A 210 22.97 16.02 -9.86
CA GLU A 210 22.29 16.21 -11.14
C GLU A 210 21.35 17.42 -11.13
N LEU A 211 20.61 17.63 -10.04
CA LEU A 211 19.78 18.82 -9.89
C LEU A 211 20.60 20.11 -9.90
N ALA A 212 21.72 20.13 -9.19
CA ALA A 212 22.63 21.28 -9.18
C ALA A 212 23.22 21.56 -10.57
N ARG A 213 23.49 20.50 -11.35
CA ARG A 213 23.98 20.61 -12.74
C ARG A 213 22.91 21.15 -13.69
N LEU A 214 21.68 20.66 -13.59
CA LEU A 214 20.58 21.04 -14.48
C LEU A 214 20.00 22.42 -14.15
N MET A 215 19.99 22.80 -12.87
CA MET A 215 19.41 24.06 -12.39
C MET A 215 20.36 24.77 -11.42
N PRO A 216 21.46 25.40 -11.92
CA PRO A 216 22.48 25.99 -11.05
C PRO A 216 21.99 27.17 -10.20
N ASN A 217 20.87 27.79 -10.59
CA ASN A 217 20.27 28.93 -9.87
C ASN A 217 19.21 28.50 -8.84
N ALA A 218 18.85 27.22 -8.79
CA ALA A 218 17.84 26.70 -7.86
C ALA A 218 18.51 25.96 -6.69
N ASP A 219 17.91 26.07 -5.50
CA ASP A 219 18.33 25.28 -4.35
C ASP A 219 17.74 23.85 -4.45
N PRO A 220 18.58 22.81 -4.62
CA PRO A 220 18.10 21.45 -4.85
C PRO A 220 17.32 20.90 -3.65
N VAL A 221 17.64 21.31 -2.42
CA VAL A 221 16.91 20.88 -1.20
C VAL A 221 15.47 21.35 -1.25
N ARG A 222 15.25 22.62 -1.60
CA ARG A 222 13.92 23.21 -1.73
C ARG A 222 13.10 22.56 -2.83
N LEU A 223 13.74 22.24 -3.94
CA LEU A 223 13.10 21.60 -5.07
C LEU A 223 12.55 20.22 -4.70
N ILE A 224 13.38 19.37 -4.06
CA ILE A 224 12.97 18.05 -3.56
C ILE A 224 11.85 18.17 -2.53
N ALA A 225 11.91 19.17 -1.64
CA ALA A 225 10.88 19.39 -0.64
C ALA A 225 9.53 19.85 -1.24
N SER A 226 9.57 20.57 -2.37
CA SER A 226 8.37 21.08 -3.03
C SER A 226 7.68 20.06 -3.95
N ASP A 227 8.46 19.26 -4.67
CA ASP A 227 7.94 18.27 -5.62
C ASP A 227 8.91 17.06 -5.70
N PRO A 228 8.77 16.09 -4.79
CA PRO A 228 9.63 14.90 -4.78
C PRO A 228 9.40 14.00 -5.99
N GLN A 229 8.18 13.97 -6.52
CA GLN A 229 7.83 13.08 -7.64
C GLN A 229 8.55 13.50 -8.91
N MET A 230 8.55 14.80 -9.24
CA MET A 230 9.27 15.33 -10.40
C MET A 230 10.75 14.92 -10.37
N VAL A 231 11.38 14.96 -9.19
CA VAL A 231 12.80 14.64 -9.04
C VAL A 231 13.05 13.14 -9.28
N LEU A 232 12.16 12.26 -8.79
CA LEU A 232 12.26 10.84 -9.09
C LEU A 232 11.99 10.52 -10.57
N ASP A 233 11.03 11.22 -11.18
CA ASP A 233 10.75 11.07 -12.61
C ASP A 233 11.98 11.44 -13.44
N MET A 234 12.78 12.43 -13.02
CA MET A 234 14.05 12.78 -13.67
C MET A 234 15.13 11.68 -13.54
N ASP A 235 15.20 11.01 -12.38
CA ASP A 235 16.13 9.89 -12.16
C ASP A 235 15.73 8.66 -13.00
N VAL A 236 14.44 8.31 -12.98
CA VAL A 236 13.87 7.18 -13.72
C VAL A 236 13.88 7.42 -15.22
N ALA A 237 13.61 8.65 -15.66
CA ALA A 237 13.71 9.04 -17.06
C ALA A 237 15.11 8.78 -17.61
N GLY A 238 16.10 8.56 -16.73
CA GLY A 238 17.45 8.20 -17.12
C GLY A 238 17.84 9.22 -18.15
N MET A 239 18.01 10.47 -17.74
CA MET A 239 18.88 11.36 -18.48
C MET A 239 20.31 11.11 -17.97
N PRO A 240 20.98 9.96 -18.28
CA PRO A 240 22.42 10.05 -18.37
C PRO A 240 22.60 11.12 -19.42
N SER A 241 23.35 12.15 -19.07
CA SER A 241 23.70 13.20 -20.00
C SER A 241 23.95 12.59 -21.37
N THR A 242 23.08 12.86 -22.34
CA THR A 242 23.34 12.63 -23.77
C THR A 242 24.50 13.50 -24.28
N LEU A 243 25.33 14.02 -23.36
CA LEU A 243 26.62 14.65 -23.53
C LEU A 243 27.80 13.73 -23.17
N GLU A 244 27.58 12.48 -22.74
CA GLU A 244 28.51 11.40 -23.07
C GLU A 244 28.30 11.02 -24.55
N LEU A 245 28.55 12.00 -25.43
CA LEU A 245 29.01 11.72 -26.78
C LEU A 245 30.30 10.94 -26.58
N GLU A 246 30.17 9.62 -26.55
CA GLU A 246 31.28 8.70 -26.78
C GLU A 246 32.09 9.30 -27.94
N GLY A 247 33.25 9.85 -27.58
CA GLY A 247 34.32 10.04 -28.52
C GLY A 247 34.62 8.66 -29.04
N VAL A 248 33.98 8.31 -30.15
CA VAL A 248 34.34 7.18 -30.99
C VAL A 248 35.81 7.43 -31.32
N GLY A 249 36.67 6.76 -30.56
CA GLY A 249 38.07 6.66 -30.84
C GLY A 249 38.17 6.09 -32.24
N LEU A 250 38.47 6.96 -33.20
CA LEU A 250 39.09 6.55 -34.44
C LEU A 250 40.44 5.96 -34.05
N GLU A 251 40.45 4.67 -33.69
CA GLU A 251 41.65 3.86 -33.77
C GLU A 251 42.13 3.95 -35.21
N GLN A 252 43.08 4.85 -35.41
CA GLN A 252 43.89 4.93 -36.61
C GLN A 252 44.64 3.60 -36.68
N GLY A 253 44.16 2.71 -37.54
CA GLY A 253 44.95 1.62 -38.05
C GLY A 253 46.19 2.20 -38.73
N GLN A 254 47.29 2.23 -37.98
CA GLN A 254 48.60 2.52 -38.51
C GLN A 254 49.24 1.22 -38.99
N GLN A 255 49.69 1.31 -40.24
CA GLN A 255 50.32 0.29 -41.06
C GLN A 255 51.64 -0.23 -40.47
#